data_AF-A0A8H9JTC4-F1
#
_entry.id   AF-A0A8H9JTC4-F1
#
_cell.length_a   1.000
_cell.length_b   1.000
_cell.length_c   1.000
_cell.angle_alpha   90.00
_cell.angle_beta   90.00
_cell.angle_gamma   90.00
#
_symmetry.space_group_name_H-M   'P 1'
#
loop_
_entity.id
_entity.type
_entity.pdbx_description
1 polymer ?
#
loop_
_entity_poly.entity_id
_entity_poly.type
_entity_poly.pdbx_seq_one_letter_code
_entity_poly.pdbx_strand_id
1 'polypeptide(L)'
;MKKDNLSSISIDYKLNADKKLGEGDLEFYINGKNLCSYKKDGNLKSYSWNLFCVVTWMCENIEYIIGYDPFPLPVKGDTSLELISEADQFESEDIIEEYLWYSAKSTWIFKHNWFSYREGSILPQVYFRRVGNDIEICWDNDFWQESGIEFQMTKGSVRIEKDNFVKTITEFIRSFLTKASELTNDEEQQIKIENLSRQLQLIEE
;
A
#
# COMPACT_ATOMS: atom_id res chain seq x y z
N MET A 1 10.00 -1.90 32.05
CA MET A 1 9.68 -1.56 30.66
C MET A 1 10.12 -2.69 29.77
N LYS A 2 9.18 -3.42 29.15
CA LYS A 2 9.50 -4.35 28.07
C LYS A 2 10.05 -3.49 26.92
N LYS A 3 11.17 -3.89 26.31
CA LYS A 3 11.52 -3.38 24.98
C LYS A 3 10.39 -3.85 24.07
N ASP A 4 9.47 -2.96 23.72
CA ASP A 4 8.54 -3.24 22.64
C ASP A 4 9.41 -3.54 21.42
N ASN A 5 9.30 -4.75 20.89
CA ASN A 5 9.93 -5.08 19.61
C ASN A 5 9.33 -4.12 18.58
N LEU A 6 10.06 -3.04 18.28
CA LEU A 6 9.73 -2.16 17.17
C LEU A 6 9.58 -3.05 15.95
N SER A 7 8.39 -3.03 15.37
CA SER A 7 8.16 -3.78 14.16
C SER A 7 8.97 -3.14 13.03
N SER A 8 9.60 -3.97 12.22
CA SER A 8 10.49 -3.55 11.15
C SER A 8 9.85 -3.79 9.80
N ILE A 9 10.11 -2.89 8.86
CA ILE A 9 9.74 -3.08 7.47
C ILE A 9 10.97 -2.96 6.55
N SER A 10 10.91 -3.63 5.41
CA SER A 10 11.85 -3.42 4.29
C SER A 10 11.15 -3.75 2.98
N ILE A 11 11.60 -3.14 1.89
CA ILE A 11 11.06 -3.41 0.55
C ILE A 11 12.22 -3.77 -0.37
N ASP A 12 12.11 -4.95 -0.98
CA ASP A 12 12.99 -5.40 -2.04
C ASP A 12 12.23 -5.44 -3.36
N TYR A 13 12.93 -5.18 -4.45
CA TYR A 13 12.34 -5.26 -5.79
C TYR A 13 13.38 -5.64 -6.83
N LYS A 14 12.91 -6.25 -7.92
CA LYS A 14 13.73 -6.61 -9.07
C LYS A 14 13.00 -6.23 -10.35
N LEU A 15 13.62 -5.39 -11.18
CA LEU A 15 13.11 -5.09 -12.52
C LEU A 15 13.49 -6.21 -13.49
N ASN A 16 12.55 -6.58 -14.35
CA ASN A 16 12.78 -7.50 -15.45
C ASN A 16 13.18 -6.68 -16.69
N ALA A 17 14.49 -6.51 -16.89
CA ALA A 17 15.03 -5.70 -17.99
C ALA A 17 14.64 -6.21 -19.40
N ASP A 18 14.31 -7.50 -19.52
CA ASP A 18 13.87 -8.12 -20.78
C ASP A 18 12.38 -7.88 -21.10
N LYS A 19 11.67 -7.13 -20.25
CA LYS A 19 10.22 -6.86 -20.36
C LYS A 19 9.95 -5.36 -20.48
N LYS A 20 8.66 -5.00 -20.50
CA LYS A 20 8.23 -3.60 -20.49
C LYS A 20 8.77 -2.89 -19.25
N LEU A 21 9.09 -1.61 -19.41
CA LEU A 21 9.57 -0.76 -18.32
C LEU A 21 8.64 -0.85 -17.11
N GLY A 22 9.22 -1.05 -15.93
CA GLY A 22 8.48 -1.17 -14.67
C GLY A 22 7.98 -2.58 -14.37
N GLU A 23 7.99 -3.53 -15.31
CA GLU A 23 7.69 -4.93 -14.97
C GLU A 23 8.76 -5.51 -14.06
N GLY A 24 8.34 -6.10 -12.94
CA GLY A 24 9.26 -6.59 -11.93
C GLY A 24 8.57 -7.30 -10.79
N ASP A 25 9.39 -7.81 -9.88
CA ASP A 25 8.97 -8.44 -8.64
C ASP A 25 9.05 -7.44 -7.48
N LEU A 26 8.08 -7.49 -6.56
CA LEU A 26 8.07 -6.72 -5.32
C LEU A 26 7.98 -7.67 -4.13
N GLU A 27 8.78 -7.41 -3.10
CA GLU A 27 8.72 -8.08 -1.81
C GLU A 27 8.63 -7.02 -0.71
N PHE A 28 7.52 -7.01 0.02
CA PHE A 28 7.32 -6.09 1.13
C PHE A 28 7.37 -6.87 2.44
N TYR A 29 8.46 -6.72 3.19
CA TYR A 29 8.66 -7.44 4.44
C TYR A 29 8.09 -6.69 5.63
N ILE A 30 7.34 -7.41 6.46
CA ILE A 30 6.93 -6.99 7.81
C ILE A 30 7.49 -8.03 8.78
N ASN A 31 8.36 -7.60 9.69
CA ASN A 31 9.02 -8.48 10.67
C ASN A 31 9.65 -9.74 10.02
N GLY A 32 10.29 -9.55 8.86
CA GLY A 32 10.96 -10.62 8.11
C GLY A 32 10.04 -11.53 7.30
N LYS A 33 8.73 -11.26 7.24
CA LYS A 33 7.77 -12.02 6.41
C LYS A 33 7.32 -11.19 5.22
N ASN A 34 7.38 -11.76 4.02
CA ASN A 34 6.96 -11.08 2.79
C ASN A 34 5.42 -11.06 2.68
N LEU A 35 4.84 -9.86 2.78
CA LEU A 35 3.42 -9.55 2.64
C LEU A 35 2.89 -9.81 1.22
N CYS A 36 3.75 -9.70 0.22
CA CYS A 36 3.44 -9.94 -1.18
C CYS A 36 3.52 -11.43 -1.57
N SER A 37 3.92 -12.31 -0.64
CA SER A 37 4.08 -13.73 -0.93
C SER A 37 2.76 -14.50 -0.86
N TYR A 38 2.48 -15.29 -1.90
CA TYR A 38 1.29 -16.11 -2.01
C TYR A 38 1.57 -17.45 -2.69
N LYS A 39 0.72 -18.44 -2.44
CA LYS A 39 0.70 -19.69 -3.18
C LYS A 39 -0.36 -19.63 -4.27
N LYS A 40 -0.01 -20.12 -5.45
CA LYS A 40 -0.94 -20.39 -6.54
C LYS A 40 -0.52 -21.68 -7.24
N ASP A 41 -1.44 -22.61 -7.41
CA ASP A 41 -1.18 -23.94 -7.96
C ASP A 41 -0.07 -24.69 -7.21
N GLY A 42 -0.06 -24.58 -5.87
CA GLY A 42 0.95 -25.19 -4.99
C GLY A 42 2.34 -24.53 -5.01
N ASN A 43 2.57 -23.54 -5.86
CA ASN A 43 3.85 -22.86 -6.00
C ASN A 43 3.87 -21.54 -5.24
N LEU A 44 4.92 -21.32 -4.45
CA LEU A 44 5.16 -20.03 -3.79
C LEU A 44 5.62 -19.00 -4.82
N LYS A 45 4.95 -17.85 -4.85
CA LYS A 45 5.21 -16.71 -5.71
C LYS A 45 5.26 -15.44 -4.87
N SER A 46 5.79 -14.36 -5.44
CA SER A 46 5.62 -13.01 -4.93
C SER A 46 4.88 -12.17 -5.98
N TYR A 47 4.51 -10.94 -5.60
CA TYR A 47 3.99 -9.96 -6.53
C TYR A 47 4.95 -9.78 -7.72
N SER A 48 4.43 -9.96 -8.94
CA SER A 48 5.14 -9.79 -10.19
C SER A 48 4.24 -9.05 -11.18
N TRP A 49 4.46 -7.75 -11.39
CA TRP A 49 3.68 -6.92 -12.31
C TRP A 49 4.41 -5.61 -12.63
N ASN A 50 3.69 -4.63 -13.20
CA ASN A 50 4.15 -3.27 -13.35
C ASN A 50 4.29 -2.57 -11.98
N LEU A 51 5.52 -2.42 -11.50
CA LEU A 51 5.82 -1.76 -10.22
C LEU A 51 5.51 -0.26 -10.22
N PHE A 52 5.34 0.38 -11.38
CA PHE A 52 4.83 1.76 -11.42
C PHE A 52 3.45 1.87 -10.78
N CYS A 53 2.63 0.81 -10.77
CA CYS A 53 1.34 0.83 -10.10
C CYS A 53 1.49 1.15 -8.60
N VAL A 54 2.41 0.46 -7.93
CA VAL A 54 2.69 0.64 -6.50
C VAL A 54 3.38 1.97 -6.24
N VAL A 55 4.38 2.32 -7.05
CA VAL A 55 5.15 3.55 -6.88
C VAL A 55 4.29 4.80 -7.12
N THR A 56 3.47 4.78 -8.17
CA THR A 56 2.57 5.90 -8.48
C THR A 56 1.56 6.09 -7.35
N TRP A 57 0.91 5.00 -6.89
CA TRP A 57 -0.02 5.11 -5.77
C TRP A 57 0.63 5.67 -4.51
N MET A 58 1.84 5.18 -4.16
CA MET A 58 2.57 5.68 -2.99
C MET A 58 2.88 7.18 -3.14
N CYS A 59 3.44 7.63 -4.26
CA CYS A 59 3.73 9.05 -4.47
C CYS A 59 2.48 9.93 -4.40
N GLU A 60 1.36 9.46 -4.94
CA GLU A 60 0.10 10.22 -4.97
C GLU A 60 -0.63 10.25 -3.62
N ASN A 61 -0.39 9.29 -2.73
CA ASN A 61 -1.22 9.11 -1.52
C ASN A 61 -0.47 9.18 -0.19
N ILE A 62 0.86 9.13 -0.19
CA ILE A 62 1.66 9.15 1.03
C ILE A 62 1.42 10.38 1.92
N GLU A 63 1.04 11.53 1.36
CA GLU A 63 0.67 12.72 2.14
C GLU A 63 -0.52 12.44 3.09
N TYR A 64 -1.50 11.65 2.65
CA TYR A 64 -2.65 11.25 3.48
C TYR A 64 -2.23 10.23 4.54
N ILE A 65 -1.28 9.36 4.20
CA ILE A 65 -0.76 8.33 5.11
C ILE A 65 0.06 8.95 6.25
N ILE A 66 0.96 9.90 5.94
CA ILE A 66 1.90 10.50 6.90
C ILE A 66 1.35 11.76 7.58
N GLY A 67 0.42 12.42 6.89
CA GLY A 67 -0.34 13.57 7.36
C GLY A 67 -1.39 13.17 8.39
N TYR A 68 -2.29 14.09 8.70
CA TYR A 68 -3.43 13.81 9.57
C TYR A 68 -4.69 13.68 8.71
N ASP A 69 -4.92 12.49 8.16
CA ASP A 69 -6.15 12.10 7.44
C ASP A 69 -6.86 10.95 8.20
N PRO A 70 -7.58 11.26 9.29
CA PRO A 70 -8.23 10.24 10.09
C PRO A 70 -9.40 9.58 9.35
N PHE A 71 -9.81 8.40 9.80
CA PHE A 71 -11.01 7.76 9.29
C PHE A 71 -12.23 8.68 9.50
N PRO A 72 -13.03 8.96 8.46
CA PRO A 72 -13.94 10.11 8.47
C PRO A 72 -15.29 9.84 9.16
N LEU A 73 -15.57 8.59 9.51
CA LEU A 73 -16.87 8.17 10.03
C LEU A 73 -16.85 7.99 11.56
N PRO A 74 -17.95 8.29 12.26
CA PRO A 74 -18.04 8.24 13.72
C PRO A 74 -18.17 6.82 14.28
N VAL A 75 -17.31 5.91 13.85
CA VAL A 75 -17.24 4.51 14.29
C VAL A 75 -16.01 4.28 15.18
N LYS A 76 -15.99 3.16 15.90
CA LYS A 76 -14.87 2.80 16.78
C LYS A 76 -14.11 1.60 16.19
N GLY A 77 -12.81 1.57 16.37
CA GLY A 77 -11.97 0.47 15.93
C GLY A 77 -10.50 0.78 16.19
N ASP A 78 -9.74 -0.24 16.59
CA ASP A 78 -8.31 -0.12 16.86
C ASP A 78 -7.48 -0.22 15.57
N THR A 79 -8.04 -0.86 14.54
CA THR A 79 -7.42 -1.05 13.22
C THR A 79 -8.25 -0.47 12.08
N SER A 80 -7.63 -0.22 10.93
CA SER A 80 -8.34 0.19 9.71
C SER A 80 -9.42 -0.83 9.30
N LEU A 81 -9.16 -2.12 9.49
CA LEU A 81 -10.13 -3.18 9.17
C LEU A 81 -11.34 -3.15 10.09
N GLU A 82 -11.16 -2.92 11.39
CA GLU A 82 -12.27 -2.75 12.33
C GLU A 82 -13.09 -1.50 12.03
N LEU A 83 -12.44 -0.37 11.75
CA LEU A 83 -13.13 0.86 11.37
C LEU A 83 -13.98 0.69 10.11
N ILE A 84 -13.45 -0.01 9.09
CA ILE A 84 -14.19 -0.32 7.86
C ILE A 84 -15.36 -1.26 8.17
N SER A 85 -15.11 -2.34 8.91
CA SER A 85 -16.14 -3.33 9.27
C SER A 85 -17.29 -2.72 10.07
N GLU A 86 -16.99 -1.84 11.03
CA GLU A 86 -18.01 -1.13 11.81
C GLU A 86 -18.75 -0.10 10.94
N ALA A 87 -18.06 0.55 10.01
CA ALA A 87 -18.69 1.44 9.04
C ALA A 87 -19.60 0.70 8.04
N ASP A 88 -19.36 -0.58 7.79
CA ASP A 88 -20.21 -1.44 6.93
C ASP A 88 -21.53 -1.81 7.60
N GLN A 89 -21.70 -1.59 8.90
CA GLN A 89 -22.94 -1.86 9.64
C GLN A 89 -23.94 -0.69 9.56
N PHE A 90 -23.61 0.38 8.84
CA PHE A 90 -24.48 1.55 8.76
C PHE A 90 -25.68 1.29 7.85
N GLU A 91 -26.87 1.53 8.39
CA GLU A 91 -28.13 1.51 7.68
C GLU A 91 -28.87 2.84 7.95
N SER A 92 -29.41 3.45 6.90
CA SER A 92 -30.28 4.62 7.01
C SER A 92 -31.47 4.49 6.06
N GLU A 93 -32.63 4.99 6.48
CA GLU A 93 -33.80 5.15 5.61
C GLU A 93 -33.65 6.34 4.64
N ASP A 94 -32.71 7.26 4.92
CA ASP A 94 -32.37 8.36 4.04
C ASP A 94 -31.24 7.95 3.08
N ILE A 95 -31.60 7.78 1.81
CA ILE A 95 -30.68 7.41 0.73
C ILE A 95 -29.54 8.42 0.57
N ILE A 96 -29.79 9.71 0.85
CA ILE A 96 -28.74 10.74 0.74
C ILE A 96 -27.71 10.56 1.86
N GLU A 97 -28.16 10.25 3.08
CA GLU A 97 -27.28 9.97 4.21
C GLU A 97 -26.43 8.72 3.94
N GLU A 98 -27.07 7.63 3.48
CA GLU A 98 -26.40 6.40 3.09
C GLU A 98 -25.34 6.64 2.01
N TYR A 99 -25.70 7.38 0.95
CA TYR A 99 -24.77 7.73 -0.12
C TYR A 99 -23.56 8.51 0.40
N LEU A 100 -23.77 9.54 1.24
CA LEU A 100 -22.68 10.34 1.79
C LEU A 100 -21.77 9.51 2.71
N TRP A 101 -22.35 8.61 3.50
CA TRP A 101 -21.61 7.70 4.37
C TRP A 101 -20.65 6.81 3.58
N TYR A 102 -21.17 6.09 2.58
CA TYR A 102 -20.37 5.18 1.77
C TYR A 102 -19.41 5.91 0.82
N SER A 103 -19.74 7.13 0.39
CA SER A 103 -18.84 7.99 -0.38
C SER A 103 -17.62 8.41 0.44
N ALA A 104 -17.83 8.91 1.67
CA ALA A 104 -16.75 9.30 2.57
C ALA A 104 -15.81 8.11 2.89
N LYS A 105 -16.38 6.95 3.19
CA LYS A 105 -15.61 5.71 3.41
C LYS A 105 -14.79 5.33 2.18
N SER A 106 -15.39 5.32 1.00
CA SER A 106 -14.74 4.91 -0.24
C SER A 106 -13.61 5.86 -0.64
N THR A 107 -13.81 7.18 -0.46
CA THR A 107 -12.74 8.18 -0.67
C THR A 107 -11.56 7.93 0.26
N TRP A 108 -11.81 7.65 1.54
CA TRP A 108 -10.74 7.33 2.48
C TRP A 108 -10.03 6.04 2.09
N ILE A 109 -10.77 4.97 1.76
CA ILE A 109 -10.17 3.70 1.31
C ILE A 109 -9.27 3.91 0.09
N PHE A 110 -9.67 4.73 -0.89
CA PHE A 110 -8.87 4.97 -2.08
C PHE A 110 -7.50 5.61 -1.77
N LYS A 111 -7.47 6.52 -0.80
CA LYS A 111 -6.25 7.20 -0.34
C LYS A 111 -5.38 6.36 0.58
N HIS A 112 -5.99 5.41 1.29
CA HIS A 112 -5.32 4.64 2.33
C HIS A 112 -5.06 3.19 1.94
N ASN A 113 -5.51 2.73 0.77
CA ASN A 113 -5.30 1.37 0.28
C ASN A 113 -4.78 1.32 -1.17
N TRP A 114 -3.62 0.69 -1.36
CA TRP A 114 -2.95 0.57 -2.66
C TRP A 114 -3.61 -0.40 -3.65
N PHE A 115 -4.61 -1.17 -3.20
CA PHE A 115 -5.24 -2.24 -3.95
C PHE A 115 -6.05 -1.73 -5.14
N SER A 116 -6.45 -0.46 -5.13
CA SER A 116 -7.10 0.22 -6.26
C SER A 116 -6.19 0.30 -7.49
N TYR A 117 -4.86 0.30 -7.31
CA TYR A 117 -3.88 0.44 -8.40
C TYR A 117 -3.38 -0.91 -8.93
N ARG A 118 -3.99 -2.04 -8.54
CA ARG A 118 -3.48 -3.37 -8.91
C ARG A 118 -3.49 -3.66 -10.41
N GLU A 119 -4.30 -2.98 -11.23
CA GLU A 119 -4.39 -3.22 -12.69
C GLU A 119 -4.53 -4.71 -13.08
N GLY A 120 -5.28 -5.50 -12.30
CA GLY A 120 -5.46 -6.95 -12.51
C GLY A 120 -4.37 -7.86 -11.93
N SER A 121 -3.33 -7.30 -11.29
CA SER A 121 -2.30 -8.04 -10.58
C SER A 121 -2.77 -8.65 -9.26
N ILE A 122 -2.01 -9.63 -8.77
CA ILE A 122 -2.19 -10.28 -7.45
C ILE A 122 -1.47 -9.44 -6.39
N LEU A 123 -2.00 -8.25 -6.10
CA LEU A 123 -1.51 -7.36 -5.04
C LEU A 123 -2.20 -7.69 -3.71
N PRO A 124 -1.51 -7.69 -2.55
CA PRO A 124 -2.19 -7.80 -1.27
C PRO A 124 -3.07 -6.57 -0.99
N GLN A 125 -4.17 -6.75 -0.28
CA GLN A 125 -5.02 -5.63 0.16
C GLN A 125 -4.46 -5.07 1.46
N VAL A 126 -3.80 -3.92 1.37
CA VAL A 126 -3.07 -3.30 2.48
C VAL A 126 -3.56 -1.87 2.67
N TYR A 127 -3.89 -1.55 3.91
CA TYR A 127 -4.29 -0.25 4.39
C TYR A 127 -3.15 0.39 5.17
N PHE A 128 -2.94 1.68 4.96
CA PHE A 128 -1.94 2.48 5.63
C PHE A 128 -2.61 3.68 6.27
N ARG A 129 -2.38 3.97 7.55
CA ARG A 129 -2.85 5.22 8.17
C ARG A 129 -1.97 5.66 9.32
N ARG A 130 -1.94 6.95 9.62
CA ARG A 130 -1.29 7.46 10.82
C ARG A 130 -2.12 7.18 12.07
N VAL A 131 -1.46 6.67 13.11
CA VAL A 131 -1.99 6.54 14.47
C VAL A 131 -0.98 7.14 15.45
N GLY A 132 -1.19 8.40 15.82
CA GLY A 132 -0.23 9.14 16.65
C GLY A 132 1.11 9.36 15.93
N ASN A 133 2.18 8.78 16.46
CA ASN A 133 3.53 8.84 15.86
C ASN A 133 3.88 7.60 15.03
N ASP A 134 2.94 6.67 14.90
CA ASP A 134 3.15 5.45 14.12
C ASP A 134 2.30 5.49 12.83
N ILE A 135 2.71 4.69 11.86
CA ILE A 135 1.90 4.28 10.72
C ILE A 135 1.40 2.87 10.99
N GLU A 136 0.09 2.71 11.04
CA GLU A 136 -0.55 1.41 10.96
C GLU A 136 -0.41 0.88 9.54
N ILE A 137 0.03 -0.38 9.42
CA ILE A 137 -0.08 -1.19 8.21
C ILE A 137 -0.99 -2.36 8.56
N CYS A 138 -2.11 -2.48 7.86
CA CYS A 138 -3.14 -3.48 8.13
C CYS A 138 -3.55 -4.17 6.84
N TRP A 139 -3.73 -5.49 6.86
CA TRP A 139 -4.01 -6.26 5.64
C TRP A 139 -5.05 -7.34 5.87
N ASP A 140 -5.83 -7.60 4.83
CA ASP A 140 -6.79 -8.68 4.75
C ASP A 140 -6.79 -9.25 3.33
N ASN A 141 -6.16 -10.41 3.15
CA ASN A 141 -5.99 -11.05 1.85
C ASN A 141 -6.94 -12.24 1.66
N ASP A 142 -7.95 -12.41 2.54
CA ASP A 142 -8.87 -13.54 2.47
C ASP A 142 -9.70 -13.55 1.18
N PHE A 143 -9.98 -12.38 0.61
CA PHE A 143 -10.73 -12.26 -0.64
C PHE A 143 -10.07 -13.00 -1.83
N TRP A 144 -8.76 -13.27 -1.77
CA TRP A 144 -8.04 -13.99 -2.83
C TRP A 144 -8.29 -15.51 -2.80
N GLN A 145 -8.77 -16.06 -1.68
CA GLN A 145 -8.97 -17.50 -1.52
C GLN A 145 -9.96 -18.08 -2.53
N GLU A 146 -11.03 -17.33 -2.86
CA GLU A 146 -12.02 -17.72 -3.87
C GLU A 146 -11.40 -17.86 -5.28
N SER A 147 -10.27 -17.20 -5.51
CA SER A 147 -9.50 -17.28 -6.76
C SER A 147 -8.38 -18.33 -6.72
N GLY A 148 -8.34 -19.18 -5.68
CA GLY A 148 -7.30 -20.20 -5.49
C GLY A 148 -5.91 -19.62 -5.18
N ILE A 149 -5.86 -18.40 -4.62
CA ILE A 149 -4.64 -17.69 -4.25
C ILE A 149 -4.58 -17.60 -2.73
N GLU A 150 -3.50 -18.12 -2.13
CA GLU A 150 -3.33 -18.17 -0.68
C GLU A 150 -2.12 -17.33 -0.24
N PHE A 151 -2.36 -16.13 0.26
CA PHE A 151 -1.30 -15.28 0.83
C PHE A 151 -0.72 -15.91 2.10
N GLN A 152 0.61 -15.88 2.23
CA GLN A 152 1.28 -16.35 3.45
C GLN A 152 0.95 -15.48 4.67
N MET A 153 0.77 -14.18 4.42
CA MET A 153 0.29 -13.21 5.40
C MET A 153 -1.18 -12.92 5.12
N THR A 154 -2.05 -13.79 5.63
CA THR A 154 -3.49 -13.77 5.33
C THR A 154 -4.17 -12.51 5.86
N LYS A 155 -4.11 -12.26 7.17
CA LYS A 155 -4.71 -11.09 7.81
C LYS A 155 -3.83 -10.63 8.97
N GLY A 156 -3.80 -9.34 9.26
CA GLY A 156 -3.05 -8.82 10.40
C GLY A 156 -2.85 -7.32 10.36
N SER A 157 -2.24 -6.80 11.42
CA SER A 157 -1.91 -5.39 11.55
C SER A 157 -0.59 -5.21 12.31
N VAL A 158 0.07 -4.09 12.04
CA VAL A 158 1.29 -3.69 12.73
C VAL A 158 1.37 -2.16 12.80
N ARG A 159 2.07 -1.64 13.81
CA ARG A 159 2.44 -0.22 13.89
C ARG A 159 3.94 -0.07 13.69
N ILE A 160 4.31 0.83 12.79
CA ILE A 160 5.69 1.17 12.45
C ILE A 160 5.91 2.62 12.81
N GLU A 161 7.03 2.95 13.44
CA GLU A 161 7.40 4.34 13.68
C GLU A 161 7.36 5.13 12.37
N LYS A 162 6.73 6.31 12.38
CA LYS A 162 6.54 7.13 11.19
C LYS A 162 7.84 7.39 10.42
N ASP A 163 8.92 7.72 11.11
CA ASP A 163 10.19 8.07 10.47
C ASP A 163 10.82 6.84 9.80
N ASN A 164 10.70 5.66 10.41
CA ASN A 164 11.13 4.40 9.81
C ASN A 164 10.28 4.03 8.57
N PHE A 165 8.97 4.27 8.64
CA PHE A 165 8.07 4.09 7.49
C PHE A 165 8.46 4.99 6.33
N VAL A 166 8.55 6.31 6.56
CA VAL A 166 8.91 7.31 5.55
C VAL A 166 10.23 6.94 4.91
N LYS A 167 11.27 6.71 5.72
CA LYS A 167 12.59 6.33 5.22
C LYS A 167 12.54 5.12 4.30
N THR A 168 11.89 4.03 4.73
CA THR A 168 11.82 2.78 3.95
C THR A 168 11.10 2.99 2.61
N ILE A 169 9.97 3.70 2.62
CA ILE A 169 9.19 3.95 1.41
C ILE A 169 9.96 4.88 0.45
N THR A 170 10.57 5.96 0.94
CA THR A 170 11.27 6.90 0.05
C THR A 170 12.58 6.31 -0.49
N GLU A 171 13.30 5.50 0.28
CA GLU A 171 14.46 4.73 -0.21
C GLU A 171 14.07 3.78 -1.35
N PHE A 172 12.98 3.03 -1.18
CA PHE A 172 12.43 2.17 -2.23
C PHE A 172 12.05 2.95 -3.49
N ILE A 173 11.22 3.99 -3.35
CA ILE A 173 10.73 4.78 -4.50
C ILE A 173 11.91 5.41 -5.24
N ARG A 174 12.84 6.04 -4.53
CA ARG A 174 14.02 6.67 -5.13
C ARG A 174 14.84 5.64 -5.91
N SER A 175 15.16 4.52 -5.28
CA SER A 175 15.93 3.44 -5.93
C SER A 175 15.21 2.95 -7.19
N PHE A 176 13.90 2.74 -7.13
CA PHE A 176 13.10 2.32 -8.28
C PHE A 176 13.16 3.34 -9.41
N LEU A 177 12.88 4.62 -9.12
CA LEU A 177 12.84 5.69 -10.12
C LEU A 177 14.20 5.90 -10.79
N THR A 178 15.31 5.84 -10.04
CA THR A 178 16.66 5.89 -10.60
C THR A 178 16.89 4.75 -11.59
N LYS A 179 16.64 3.50 -11.20
CA LYS A 179 16.81 2.36 -12.12
C LYS A 179 15.87 2.41 -13.32
N ALA A 180 14.63 2.86 -13.13
CA ALA A 180 13.69 3.01 -14.24
C ALA A 180 14.16 4.06 -15.24
N SER A 181 14.73 5.18 -14.78
CA SER A 181 15.30 6.22 -15.65
C SER A 181 16.49 5.71 -16.46
N GLU A 182 17.37 4.89 -15.85
CA GLU A 182 18.51 4.26 -16.54
C GLU A 182 18.09 3.28 -17.64
N LEU A 183 16.91 2.67 -17.51
CA LEU A 183 16.42 1.63 -18.42
C LEU A 183 15.57 2.16 -19.58
N THR A 184 15.19 3.44 -19.57
CA THR A 184 14.31 4.02 -20.60
C THR A 184 14.97 5.17 -21.36
N ASN A 185 14.81 5.17 -22.68
CA ASN A 185 15.12 6.32 -23.53
C ASN A 185 13.84 7.00 -24.06
N ASP A 186 12.66 6.56 -23.60
CA ASP A 186 11.38 7.12 -24.00
C ASP A 186 11.10 8.43 -23.23
N GLU A 187 10.86 9.52 -23.97
CA GLU A 187 10.67 10.85 -23.39
C GLU A 187 9.43 10.93 -22.49
N GLU A 188 8.32 10.26 -22.86
CA GLU A 188 7.10 10.27 -22.06
C GLU A 188 7.31 9.54 -20.72
N GLN A 189 8.01 8.40 -20.74
CA GLN A 189 8.39 7.70 -19.52
C GLN A 189 9.36 8.51 -18.66
N GLN A 190 10.33 9.22 -19.26
CA GLN A 190 11.23 10.10 -18.51
C GLN A 190 10.45 11.22 -17.81
N ILE A 191 9.52 11.89 -18.50
CA ILE A 191 8.64 12.92 -17.90
C ILE A 191 7.83 12.35 -16.73
N LYS A 192 7.29 11.13 -16.87
CA LYS A 192 6.57 10.45 -15.78
C LYS A 192 7.48 10.22 -14.57
N ILE A 193 8.70 9.72 -14.78
CA ILE A 193 9.67 9.45 -13.72
C ILE A 193 10.11 10.75 -13.02
N GLU A 194 10.35 11.82 -13.77
CA GLU A 194 10.68 13.14 -13.24
C GLU A 194 9.56 13.70 -12.38
N ASN A 195 8.30 13.59 -12.82
CA ASN A 195 7.14 14.02 -12.04
C ASN A 195 7.02 13.27 -10.71
N LEU A 196 7.17 11.94 -10.73
CA LEU A 196 7.17 11.13 -9.51
C LEU A 196 8.35 11.46 -8.60
N SER A 197 9.53 11.75 -9.16
CA SER A 197 10.73 12.14 -8.40
C SER A 197 10.54 13.49 -7.70
N ARG A 198 9.88 14.44 -8.37
CA ARG A 198 9.54 15.75 -7.78
C ARG A 198 8.51 15.61 -6.65
N GLN A 199 7.50 14.76 -6.83
CA GLN A 199 6.56 14.44 -5.74
C GLN A 199 7.29 13.81 -4.55
N LEU A 200 8.26 12.92 -4.82
CA LEU A 200 9.06 12.32 -3.76
C LEU A 200 9.80 13.37 -2.91
N GLN A 201 10.42 14.36 -3.55
CA GLN A 201 11.15 15.42 -2.85
C GLN A 201 10.26 16.21 -1.88
N LEU A 202 9.01 16.49 -2.25
CA LEU A 202 8.06 17.21 -1.39
C LEU A 202 7.69 16.45 -0.11
N ILE A 203 7.90 15.13 -0.07
CA ILE A 203 7.64 14.29 1.11
C ILE A 203 8.82 14.35 2.09
N GLU A 204 10.02 14.67 1.58
CA GLU A 204 11.27 14.66 2.34
C GLU A 204 11.66 16.03 2.92
N GLU A 205 10.98 17.10 2.47
CA GLU A 205 11.09 18.48 2.97
C GLU A 205 10.24 18.72 4.23
#